data_AF-A0A8J4H9Y3-F1
#
_entry.id   AF-A0A8J4H9Y3-F1
#
_cell.length_a   1.000
_cell.length_b   1.000
_cell.length_c   1.000
_cell.angle_alpha   90.00
_cell.angle_beta   90.00
_cell.angle_gamma   90.00
#
_symmetry.space_group_name_H-M   'P 1'
#
loop_
_entity.id
_entity.type
_entity.pdbx_description
1 polymer ?
#
loop_
_entity_poly.entity_id
_entity_poly.type
_entity_poly.pdbx_seq_one_letter_code
_entity_poly.pdbx_strand_id
1 'polypeptide(L)'
;DAILAEVRGFFDVHGAEGTWPGGVHVEMTGQDVTECVGGAHQLTENDLGARYETFCDPRLNAEQSLELAFLLAEELQRRRTPRGNGRTVVVP
;
A
#
# COMPACT_ATOMS: atom_id res chain seq x y z
N ASP A 1 -1.62 9.64 2.30
CA ASP A 1 -1.52 9.38 3.76
C ASP A 1 -2.49 8.33 4.28
N ALA A 2 -3.80 8.47 4.07
CA ALA A 2 -4.80 7.52 4.56
C ALA A 2 -4.52 6.05 4.14
N ILE A 3 -4.21 5.83 2.86
CA ILE A 3 -3.87 4.49 2.33
C ILE A 3 -2.70 3.85 3.09
N LEU A 4 -1.64 4.62 3.36
CA LEU A 4 -0.48 4.11 4.10
C LEU A 4 -0.82 3.84 5.58
N ALA A 5 -1.66 4.67 6.18
CA ALA A 5 -2.12 4.47 7.55
C ALA A 5 -2.93 3.16 7.67
N GLU A 6 -3.82 2.88 6.71
CA GLU A 6 -4.58 1.63 6.65
C GLU A 6 -3.66 0.42 6.48
N VAL A 7 -2.70 0.49 5.56
CA VAL A 7 -1.70 -0.57 5.37
C VAL A 7 -0.95 -0.87 6.66
N ARG A 8 -0.48 0.17 7.38
CA ARG A 8 0.20 -0.02 8.68
C ARG A 8 -0.71 -0.67 9.71
N GLY A 9 -1.95 -0.20 9.82
CA GLY A 9 -2.96 -0.77 10.70
C GLY A 9 -3.25 -2.24 10.39
N PHE A 10 -3.34 -2.61 9.10
CA PHE A 10 -3.50 -3.99 8.65
C PHE A 10 -2.35 -4.88 9.16
N PHE A 11 -1.10 -4.45 9.02
CA PHE A 11 0.03 -5.21 9.55
C PHE A 11 0.04 -5.26 11.08
N ASP A 12 -0.36 -4.18 11.77
CA ASP A 12 -0.41 -4.11 13.24
C ASP A 12 -1.42 -5.10 13.82
N VAL A 13 -2.62 -5.17 13.23
CA VAL A 13 -3.65 -6.14 13.61
C VAL A 13 -3.15 -7.56 13.38
N HIS A 14 -2.58 -7.86 12.20
CA HIS A 14 -2.01 -9.19 11.94
C HIS A 14 -0.90 -9.58 12.92
N GLY A 15 -0.04 -8.61 13.30
CA GLY A 15 1.00 -8.79 14.30
C GLY A 15 0.44 -9.09 15.70
N ALA A 16 -0.61 -8.36 16.11
CA ALA A 16 -1.27 -8.55 17.40
C ALA A 16 -2.01 -9.89 17.49
N GLU A 17 -2.66 -10.30 16.40
CA GLU A 17 -3.43 -11.55 16.32
C GLU A 17 -2.55 -12.78 15.97
N GLY A 18 -1.25 -12.59 15.73
CA GLY A 18 -0.33 -13.66 15.34
C GLY A 18 -0.67 -14.33 14.00
N THR A 19 -1.35 -13.61 13.11
CA THR A 19 -1.79 -14.09 11.80
C THR A 19 -0.88 -13.57 10.67
N TRP A 20 -1.01 -14.14 9.48
CA TRP A 20 -0.16 -13.79 8.34
C TRP A 20 -0.78 -12.69 7.46
N PRO A 21 -0.13 -11.52 7.30
CA PRO A 21 -0.59 -10.47 6.38
C PRO A 21 -0.34 -10.91 4.93
N GLY A 22 -1.37 -11.45 4.28
CA GLY A 22 -1.25 -12.17 3.01
C GLY A 22 -0.93 -11.34 1.77
N GLY A 23 -1.19 -10.03 1.82
CA GLY A 23 -0.94 -9.12 0.70
C GLY A 23 -1.82 -7.88 0.79
N VAL A 24 -1.64 -6.98 -0.18
CA VAL A 24 -2.47 -5.78 -0.36
C VAL A 24 -3.05 -5.78 -1.77
N HIS A 25 -4.24 -5.22 -1.91
CA HIS A 25 -4.88 -4.98 -3.20
C HIS A 25 -4.98 -3.47 -3.38
N VAL A 26 -4.52 -2.95 -4.51
CA VAL A 26 -4.54 -1.52 -4.81
C VAL A 26 -5.07 -1.29 -6.21
N GLU A 27 -5.86 -0.23 -6.39
CA GLU A 27 -6.27 0.25 -7.70
C GLU A 27 -5.22 1.24 -8.23
N MET A 28 -4.63 0.94 -9.38
CA MET A 28 -3.52 1.73 -9.92
C MET A 28 -3.54 1.78 -11.45
N THR A 29 -2.84 2.76 -11.99
CA THR A 29 -2.56 2.89 -13.42
C THR A 29 -1.11 3.34 -13.65
N GLY A 30 -0.53 2.89 -14.76
CA GLY A 30 0.80 3.36 -15.21
C GLY A 30 0.78 4.76 -15.84
N GLN A 31 -0.40 5.38 -15.95
CA GLN A 31 -0.55 6.74 -16.45
C GLN A 31 -0.29 7.77 -15.34
N ASP A 32 0.19 8.93 -15.75
CA ASP A 32 0.36 10.10 -14.89
C ASP A 32 -0.98 10.82 -14.67
N VAL A 33 -1.86 10.18 -13.91
CA VAL A 33 -3.20 10.70 -13.56
C VAL A 33 -3.17 11.49 -12.25
N THR A 34 -4.14 12.38 -12.09
CA THR A 34 -4.35 13.20 -10.88
C THR A 34 -5.62 12.74 -10.17
N GLU A 35 -5.68 11.47 -9.78
CA GLU A 35 -6.89 10.87 -9.18
C GLU A 35 -6.79 10.78 -7.65
N CYS A 36 -5.60 10.57 -7.10
CA CYS A 36 -5.35 10.56 -5.65
C CYS A 36 -4.50 11.76 -5.20
N VAL A 37 -4.86 12.37 -4.05
CA VAL A 37 -4.10 13.46 -3.42
C VAL A 37 -2.86 12.94 -2.68
N GLY A 38 -1.86 13.82 -2.53
CA GLY A 38 -0.59 13.53 -1.86
C GLY A 38 0.42 12.78 -2.75
N GLY A 39 1.21 11.91 -2.13
CA GLY A 39 2.38 11.29 -2.75
C GLY A 39 3.56 12.26 -2.91
N ALA A 40 4.63 11.82 -3.56
CA ALA A 40 5.86 12.60 -3.76
C ALA A 40 5.65 13.98 -4.41
N HIS A 41 4.67 14.11 -5.32
CA HIS A 41 4.33 15.39 -5.99
C HIS A 41 3.35 16.27 -5.22
N GLN A 42 2.91 15.85 -4.03
CA GLN A 42 1.98 16.59 -3.17
C GLN A 42 0.72 17.08 -3.89
N LEU A 43 0.11 16.21 -4.71
CA LEU A 43 -1.11 16.54 -5.43
C LEU A 43 -2.19 17.02 -4.46
N THR A 44 -2.80 18.17 -4.77
CA THR A 44 -3.87 18.77 -3.99
C THR A 44 -5.22 18.50 -4.64
N GLU A 45 -6.31 18.79 -3.93
CA GLU A 45 -7.67 18.68 -4.48
C GLU A 45 -7.87 19.54 -5.74
N ASN A 46 -7.18 20.68 -5.83
CA ASN A 46 -7.25 21.57 -6.98
C ASN A 46 -6.61 20.96 -8.24
N ASP A 47 -5.65 20.05 -8.07
CA ASP A 47 -4.93 19.42 -9.17
C ASP A 47 -5.74 18.28 -9.80
N LEU A 48 -6.78 17.78 -9.10
CA LEU A 48 -7.53 16.59 -9.54
C LEU A 48 -8.17 16.78 -10.91
N GLY A 49 -8.68 17.98 -11.20
CA GLY A 49 -9.36 18.28 -12.47
C GLY A 49 -8.46 18.26 -13.71
N ALA A 50 -7.13 18.19 -13.54
CA ALA A 50 -6.19 18.23 -14.67
C ALA A 50 -6.24 16.93 -15.49
N ARG A 51 -6.24 15.77 -14.82
CA ARG A 51 -6.13 14.43 -15.43
C ARG A 51 -6.88 13.36 -14.62
N TYR A 52 -8.15 13.63 -14.30
CA TYR A 52 -9.05 12.63 -13.72
C TYR A 52 -9.69 11.81 -14.85
N GLU A 53 -9.19 10.59 -15.08
CA GLU A 53 -9.56 9.80 -16.28
C GLU A 53 -10.50 8.61 -15.96
N THR A 54 -10.63 8.22 -14.69
CA THR A 54 -11.54 7.17 -14.25
C THR A 54 -12.98 7.68 -14.07
N PHE A 55 -13.96 6.83 -14.36
CA PHE A 55 -15.37 7.03 -14.01
C PHE A 55 -15.76 6.31 -12.71
N CYS A 56 -14.87 5.48 -12.17
CA CYS A 56 -15.07 4.71 -10.95
C CYS A 56 -14.28 5.35 -9.80
N ASP A 57 -13.62 4.53 -8.97
CA ASP A 57 -12.78 4.99 -7.87
C ASP A 57 -11.46 5.59 -8.38
N PRO A 58 -10.91 6.58 -7.66
CA PRO A 58 -9.63 7.19 -7.99
C PRO A 58 -8.46 6.22 -7.81
N ARG A 59 -7.61 6.12 -8.84
CA ARG A 59 -6.47 5.18 -8.88
C ARG A 59 -5.17 5.87 -8.51
N LEU A 60 -4.24 5.10 -7.95
CA LEU A 60 -2.86 5.56 -7.79
C LEU A 60 -2.19 5.69 -9.16
N ASN A 61 -1.50 6.81 -9.38
CA ASN A 61 -0.64 6.96 -10.55
C ASN A 61 0.65 6.12 -10.40
N ALA A 62 1.47 6.10 -11.46
CA ALA A 62 2.67 5.27 -11.51
C ALA A 62 3.66 5.56 -10.36
N GLU A 63 3.85 6.84 -10.04
CA GLU A 63 4.79 7.25 -9.00
C GLU A 63 4.27 6.96 -7.60
N GLN A 64 3.00 7.29 -7.32
CA GLN A 64 2.34 6.95 -6.05
C GLN A 64 2.34 5.44 -5.80
N SER A 65 2.16 4.64 -6.86
CA SER A 65 2.22 3.18 -6.78
C SER A 65 3.62 2.67 -6.44
N LEU A 66 4.66 3.24 -7.05
CA LEU A 66 6.04 2.87 -6.77
C LEU A 66 6.45 3.28 -5.35
N GLU A 67 6.06 4.47 -4.91
CA GLU A 67 6.27 4.95 -3.54
C GLU A 67 5.64 3.99 -2.52
N LEU A 68 4.37 3.63 -2.73
CA LEU A 68 3.69 2.67 -1.87
C LEU A 68 4.40 1.31 -1.82
N ALA A 69 4.91 0.83 -2.96
CA ALA A 69 5.66 -0.43 -3.03
C ALA A 69 6.94 -0.39 -2.18
N PHE A 70 7.70 0.72 -2.21
CA PHE A 70 8.89 0.88 -1.36
C PHE A 70 8.53 0.92 0.13
N LEU A 71 7.51 1.69 0.50
CA LEU A 71 7.05 1.79 1.90
C LEU A 71 6.57 0.43 2.45
N LEU A 72 5.87 -0.35 1.62
CA LEU A 72 5.46 -1.72 1.93
C LEU A 72 6.67 -2.65 2.09
N ALA A 73 7.65 -2.56 1.20
CA ALA A 73 8.86 -3.37 1.27
C ALA A 73 9.64 -3.10 2.57
N GLU A 74 9.78 -1.84 2.97
CA GLU A 74 10.38 -1.48 4.24
C GLU A 74 9.60 -2.03 5.44
N GLU A 75 8.26 -1.97 5.40
CA GLU A 75 7.41 -2.49 6.46
C GLU A 75 7.57 -4.01 6.63
N LEU A 76 7.59 -4.74 5.51
CA LEU A 76 7.87 -6.17 5.50
C LEU A 76 9.27 -6.47 6.02
N GLN A 77 10.27 -5.66 5.69
CA GLN A 77 11.64 -5.85 6.17
C GLN A 77 11.75 -5.61 7.68
N ARG A 78 11.09 -4.57 8.22
CA ARG A 78 11.04 -4.29 9.66
C ARG A 78 10.39 -5.42 10.45
N ARG A 79 9.33 -6.04 9.90
CA ARG A 79 8.57 -7.11 10.56
C ARG A 79 9.14 -8.51 10.33
N ARG A 80 10.19 -8.63 9.51
CA ARG A 80 10.83 -9.92 9.25
C ARG A 80 11.62 -10.36 10.48
N THR A 81 10.98 -11.09 11.37
CA THR A 81 11.68 -11.84 12.42
C THR A 81 12.70 -12.77 11.74
N PRO A 82 13.96 -12.85 12.22
CA PRO A 82 14.91 -13.82 11.72
C PRO A 82 14.25 -15.20 11.76
N ARG A 83 14.20 -15.91 10.63
CA ARG A 83 13.65 -17.28 10.59
C ARG A 83 14.53 -18.17 11.47
N GLY A 84 14.19 -18.27 12.75
CA GLY A 84 14.60 -19.36 13.61
C GLY A 84 14.07 -20.66 13.00
N ASN A 85 14.97 -21.59 12.77
CA ASN A 85 14.74 -22.87 12.12
C ASN A 85 13.54 -23.61 12.76
N GLY A 86 12.50 -23.90 11.98
CA GLY A 86 11.45 -24.87 12.32
C GLY A 86 10.15 -24.32 12.91
N ARG A 87 9.17 -24.02 12.04
CA ARG A 87 7.76 -24.31 12.32
C ARG A 87 6.98 -24.42 11.01
N THR A 88 6.76 -25.66 10.59
CA THR A 88 5.78 -26.03 9.57
C THR A 88 4.43 -25.49 10.00
N VAL A 89 3.84 -24.59 9.22
CA VAL A 89 2.41 -24.31 9.32
C VAL A 89 1.72 -25.56 8.79
N VAL A 90 1.27 -26.41 9.69
CA VAL A 90 0.31 -27.47 9.35
C VAL A 90 -1.03 -26.75 9.20
N VAL A 91 -1.39 -26.46 7.95
CA VAL A 91 -2.78 -26.17 7.59
C VAL A 91 -3.55 -27.51 7.71
N PRO A 92 -4.74 -27.54 8.32
CA PRO A 92 -5.53 -28.77 8.42
C PRO A 92 -5.90 -29.36 7.06
#